data_AF-A0A6I1VV68-F1
#
_entry.id   AF-A0A6I1VV68-F1
#
_cell.length_a   1.000
_cell.length_b   1.000
_cell.length_c   1.000
_cell.angle_alpha   90.00
_cell.angle_beta   90.00
_cell.angle_gamma   90.00
#
_symmetry.space_group_name_H-M   'P 1'
#
loop_
_entity.id
_entity.type
_entity.pdbx_description
1 polymer ?
#
loop_
_entity_poly.entity_id
_entity_poly.type
_entity_poly.pdbx_seq_one_letter_code
_entity_poly.pdbx_strand_id
1 'polypeptide(L)'
;MSSSFLDQLNALCVTPASRVKLLTLRGIWRDRRARNSFYCESSCGVHLDSLLAHLKANHPGLSAFVKSIIGSPSLHIDAVLRARLKVPLGKAQRIIHLL
;
A
#
# COMPACT_ATOMS: atom_id res chain seq x y z
N MET A 1 -16.92 16.67 10.63
CA MET A 1 -17.17 15.34 10.01
C MET A 1 -15.85 14.61 9.98
N SER A 2 -15.71 13.48 10.69
CA SER A 2 -14.52 12.64 10.57
C SER A 2 -14.51 12.05 9.17
N SER A 3 -13.54 12.45 8.33
CA SER A 3 -13.33 11.78 7.05
C SER A 3 -12.96 10.33 7.33
N SER A 4 -13.69 9.39 6.73
CA SER A 4 -13.46 7.97 6.99
C SER A 4 -12.06 7.57 6.50
N PHE A 5 -11.50 6.50 7.06
CA PHE A 5 -10.23 5.92 6.58
C PHE A 5 -10.20 5.77 5.05
N LEU A 6 -11.32 5.34 4.46
CA LEU A 6 -11.43 5.17 3.01
C LEU A 6 -11.42 6.50 2.27
N ASP A 7 -12.05 7.55 2.81
CA ASP A 7 -12.06 8.87 2.17
C ASP A 7 -10.66 9.47 2.11
N GLN A 8 -9.89 9.34 3.19
CA GLN A 8 -8.49 9.81 3.22
C GLN A 8 -7.58 8.97 2.32
N LEU A 9 -7.75 7.65 2.30
CA LEU A 9 -6.99 6.77 1.41
C LEU A 9 -7.30 7.07 -0.06
N ASN A 10 -8.57 7.32 -0.37
CA ASN A 10 -9.02 7.70 -1.71
C ASN A 10 -8.49 9.07 -2.12
N ALA A 11 -8.46 10.04 -1.20
CA ALA A 11 -7.88 11.36 -1.43
C ALA A 11 -6.38 11.26 -1.77
N LEU A 12 -5.62 10.44 -1.04
CA LEU A 12 -4.21 10.16 -1.34
C LEU A 12 -4.01 9.43 -2.67
N CYS A 13 -5.01 8.67 -3.11
CA CYS A 13 -4.95 7.81 -4.30
C CYS A 13 -5.81 8.34 -5.46
N VAL A 14 -5.93 9.66 -5.60
CA VAL A 14 -6.75 10.29 -6.64
C VAL A 14 -6.15 10.13 -8.04
N THR A 15 -4.82 10.13 -8.15
CA THR A 15 -4.12 10.01 -9.44
C THR A 15 -3.79 8.56 -9.79
N PRO A 16 -3.70 8.19 -11.09
CA PRO A 16 -3.23 6.87 -11.50
C PRO A 16 -1.86 6.52 -10.90
N ALA A 17 -0.93 7.48 -10.86
CA ALA A 17 0.40 7.27 -10.29
C ALA A 17 0.34 6.93 -8.79
N SER A 18 -0.46 7.65 -8.00
CA SER A 18 -0.63 7.34 -6.57
C SER A 18 -1.29 5.98 -6.32
N ARG A 19 -2.23 5.56 -7.19
CA ARG A 19 -2.82 4.22 -7.13
C ARG A 19 -1.81 3.13 -7.44
N VAL A 20 -0.97 3.32 -8.46
CA VAL A 20 0.13 2.39 -8.76
C VAL A 20 1.05 2.27 -7.56
N LYS A 21 1.44 3.38 -6.92
CA LYS A 21 2.26 3.34 -5.69
C LYS A 21 1.62 2.52 -4.57
N LEU A 22 0.32 2.70 -4.32
CA LEU A 22 -0.42 1.91 -3.34
C LEU A 22 -0.43 0.42 -3.69
N LEU A 23 -0.66 0.08 -4.96
CA LEU A 23 -0.65 -1.30 -5.42
C LEU A 23 0.73 -1.94 -5.31
N THR A 24 1.78 -1.24 -5.72
CA THR A 24 3.16 -1.72 -5.61
C THR A 24 3.54 -1.95 -4.16
N LEU A 25 3.22 -1.00 -3.27
CA LEU A 25 3.45 -1.13 -1.84
C LEU A 25 2.75 -2.38 -1.25
N ARG A 26 1.50 -2.64 -1.67
CA ARG A 26 0.76 -3.85 -1.26
C ARG A 26 1.32 -5.12 -1.90
N GLY A 27 1.82 -5.05 -3.12
CA GLY A 27 2.52 -6.15 -3.78
C GLY A 27 3.74 -6.57 -2.98
N ILE A 28 4.58 -5.59 -2.60
CA ILE A 28 5.75 -5.78 -1.72
C ILE A 28 5.33 -6.38 -0.37
N TRP A 29 4.23 -5.93 0.23
CA TRP A 29 3.73 -6.51 1.48
C TRP A 29 3.19 -7.94 1.33
N ARG A 30 2.59 -8.26 0.19
CA ARG A 30 2.06 -9.62 -0.09
C ARG A 30 3.17 -10.61 -0.40
N ASP A 31 4.29 -10.15 -0.94
CA ASP A 31 5.48 -10.97 -1.08
C ASP A 31 6.06 -11.31 0.30
N ARG A 32 6.01 -12.59 0.65
CA ARG A 32 6.50 -13.09 1.94
C ARG A 32 7.99 -12.82 2.13
N ARG A 33 8.81 -12.90 1.07
CA ARG A 33 10.26 -12.71 1.17
C ARG A 33 10.58 -11.27 1.50
N ALA A 34 9.99 -10.32 0.77
CA ALA A 34 10.15 -8.90 1.05
C ALA A 34 9.58 -8.55 2.43
N ARG A 35 8.36 -9.02 2.75
CA ARG A 35 7.69 -8.74 4.03
C ARG A 35 8.53 -9.12 5.24
N ASN A 36 9.21 -10.26 5.23
CA ASN A 36 10.03 -10.70 6.36
C ASN A 36 11.10 -9.69 6.76
N SER A 37 11.57 -8.83 5.84
CA SER A 37 12.58 -7.81 6.14
C SER A 37 12.06 -6.61 6.93
N PHE A 38 10.74 -6.40 6.98
CA PHE A 38 10.11 -5.24 7.63
C PHE A 38 8.80 -5.59 8.34
N TYR A 39 8.61 -6.88 8.64
CA TYR A 39 7.56 -7.38 9.50
C TYR A 39 8.12 -7.66 10.87
N CYS A 40 7.38 -7.26 11.91
CA CYS A 40 7.77 -7.48 13.28
C CYS A 40 6.70 -8.33 13.96
N GLU A 41 7.08 -9.53 14.39
CA GLU A 41 6.17 -10.45 15.08
C GLU A 41 5.73 -9.91 16.44
N SER A 42 6.62 -9.25 17.18
CA SER A 42 6.30 -8.70 18.51
C SER A 42 5.30 -7.54 18.47
N SER A 43 5.23 -6.78 17.37
CA SER A 43 4.25 -5.70 17.18
C SER A 43 3.05 -6.11 16.31
N CYS A 44 2.99 -7.37 15.86
CA CYS A 44 1.94 -7.89 14.99
C CYS A 44 1.66 -7.01 13.74
N GLY A 45 2.71 -6.39 13.18
CA GLY A 45 2.56 -5.33 12.19
C GLY A 45 3.85 -4.97 11.43
N VAL A 46 3.78 -3.83 10.73
CA VAL A 46 4.89 -3.26 9.97
C VAL A 46 5.92 -2.63 10.91
N HIS A 47 7.19 -3.00 10.77
CA HIS A 47 8.29 -2.24 11.35
C HIS A 47 8.62 -1.04 10.46
N LEU A 48 8.16 0.15 10.87
CA LEU A 48 8.14 1.34 10.02
C LEU A 48 9.53 1.75 9.53
N ASP A 49 10.53 1.74 10.40
CA ASP A 49 11.89 2.13 10.04
C ASP A 49 12.53 1.14 9.06
N SER A 50 12.29 -0.16 9.25
CA SER A 50 12.76 -1.20 8.32
C SER A 50 12.07 -1.08 6.97
N LEU A 51 10.75 -0.79 6.96
CA LEU A 51 10.02 -0.55 5.72
C LEU A 51 10.58 0.68 4.99
N LEU A 52 10.78 1.81 5.70
CA LEU A 52 11.32 3.02 5.10
C LEU A 52 12.75 2.83 4.59
N ALA A 53 13.60 2.10 5.31
CA ALA A 53 14.96 1.75 4.87
C ALA A 53 14.93 0.88 3.61
N HIS A 54 14.11 -0.18 3.60
CA HIS A 54 13.93 -1.05 2.44
C HIS A 54 13.42 -0.26 1.21
N LEU A 55 12.43 0.61 1.40
CA LEU A 55 11.89 1.43 0.31
C LEU A 55 12.87 2.50 -0.15
N LYS A 56 13.67 3.12 0.73
CA LYS A 56 14.70 4.07 0.29
C LYS A 56 15.75 3.40 -0.60
N ALA A 57 16.15 2.17 -0.26
CA ALA A 57 17.16 1.43 -1.01
C ALA A 57 16.66 0.96 -2.38
N ASN A 58 15.41 0.47 -2.48
CA ASN A 58 14.91 -0.18 -3.69
C ASN A 58 13.92 0.69 -4.50
N HIS A 59 13.16 1.56 -3.82
CA HIS A 59 12.02 2.28 -4.39
C HIS A 59 11.82 3.68 -3.75
N PRO A 60 12.72 4.65 -3.97
CA PRO A 60 12.69 5.94 -3.28
C PRO A 60 11.35 6.70 -3.46
N GLY A 61 10.70 6.57 -4.62
CA GLY A 61 9.38 7.14 -4.89
C GLY A 61 8.22 6.55 -4.06
N LEU A 62 8.37 5.32 -3.55
CA LEU A 62 7.43 4.69 -2.60
C LEU A 62 7.70 5.15 -1.17
N SER A 63 8.95 5.41 -0.79
CA SER A 63 9.29 5.92 0.54
C SER A 63 8.60 7.26 0.81
N ALA A 64 8.62 8.19 -0.14
CA ALA A 64 7.92 9.46 -0.04
C ALA A 64 6.40 9.28 0.09
N PHE A 65 5.83 8.30 -0.62
CA PHE A 65 4.41 7.98 -0.53
C PHE A 65 4.04 7.41 0.84
N VAL A 66 4.82 6.49 1.39
CA VAL A 66 4.62 5.95 2.75
C VAL A 66 4.71 7.05 3.80
N LYS A 67 5.63 8.00 3.67
CA LYS A 67 5.68 9.19 4.54
C LYS A 67 4.40 10.02 4.52
N SER A 68 3.78 10.21 3.35
CA SER A 68 2.49 10.92 3.25
C SER A 68 1.34 10.16 3.92
N ILE A 69 1.37 8.82 3.92
CA ILE A 69 0.41 7.98 4.63
C ILE A 69 0.58 8.15 6.15
N ILE A 70 1.80 8.05 6.67
CA ILE A 70 2.08 8.18 8.12
C ILE A 70 1.78 9.60 8.62
N GLY A 71 2.01 10.62 7.79
CA GLY A 71 1.68 12.00 8.12
C GLY A 71 0.17 12.29 8.17
N SER A 72 -0.68 11.36 7.72
CA SER A 72 -2.13 11.52 7.78
C SER A 72 -2.66 10.98 9.12
N PRO A 73 -3.39 11.78 9.91
CA PRO A 73 -3.79 11.42 11.27
C PRO A 73 -4.77 10.25 11.36
N SER A 74 -5.37 9.82 10.24
CA SER A 74 -6.38 8.74 10.21
C SER A 74 -5.96 7.54 9.38
N LEU A 75 -4.73 7.53 8.85
CA LEU A 75 -4.24 6.42 8.06
C LEU A 75 -3.16 5.65 8.83
N HIS A 76 -3.50 4.42 9.20
CA HIS A 76 -2.53 3.48 9.75
C HIS A 76 -1.92 2.65 8.63
N ILE A 77 -0.59 2.52 8.57
CA ILE A 77 0.09 1.79 7.50
C ILE A 77 -0.37 0.33 7.44
N ASP A 78 -0.53 -0.35 8.59
CA ASP A 78 -1.05 -1.72 8.63
C ASP A 78 -2.45 -1.82 8.05
N ALA A 79 -3.32 -0.84 8.32
CA ALA A 79 -4.65 -0.79 7.73
C ALA A 79 -4.57 -0.55 6.23
N VAL A 80 -3.68 0.32 5.75
CA VAL A 80 -3.47 0.55 4.31
C VAL A 80 -2.95 -0.70 3.60
N LEU A 81 -2.11 -1.50 4.23
CA LEU A 81 -1.58 -2.74 3.67
C LEU A 81 -2.59 -3.90 3.72
N ARG A 82 -3.46 -3.94 4.74
CA ARG A 82 -4.47 -5.00 4.92
C ARG A 82 -5.83 -4.69 4.29
N ALA A 83 -6.18 -3.42 4.09
CA ALA A 83 -7.50 -3.03 3.59
C ALA A 83 -7.77 -3.62 2.21
N ARG A 84 -8.92 -4.25 2.00
CA ARG A 84 -9.33 -4.67 0.64
C ARG A 84 -9.64 -3.43 -0.20
N LEU A 85 -9.02 -3.31 -1.38
CA LEU A 85 -9.45 -2.28 -2.35
C LEU A 85 -10.86 -2.64 -2.82
N LYS A 86 -11.81 -1.71 -2.71
CA LYS A 86 -13.17 -1.90 -3.23
C LYS A 86 -13.20 -2.03 -4.75
N VAL A 87 -12.16 -1.56 -5.44
CA VAL A 87 -12.05 -1.66 -6.89
C VAL A 87 -10.93 -2.64 -7.25
N PRO A 88 -11.25 -3.84 -7.74
CA PRO A 88 -10.26 -4.66 -8.43
C PRO A 88 -9.80 -3.88 -9.66
N LEU A 89 -8.55 -3.43 -9.66
CA LEU A 89 -7.89 -2.94 -10.86
C LEU A 89 -7.53 -4.17 -11.70
N GLY A 90 -8.55 -4.60 -12.44
CA GLY A 90 -8.57 -5.84 -13.19
C GLY A 90 -9.92 -6.51 -13.08
N LYS A 91 -10.89 -6.04 -13.88
CA LYS A 91 -11.50 -7.03 -14.76
C LYS A 91 -10.32 -7.64 -15.52
N ALA A 92 -9.81 -8.78 -15.04
CA ALA A 92 -9.41 -9.79 -15.98
C ALA A 92 -10.70 -10.17 -16.73
N GLN A 93 -11.11 -9.32 -17.69
CA GLN A 93 -11.76 -9.84 -18.88
C GLN A 93 -10.67 -10.69 -19.52
N ARG A 94 -10.57 -11.94 -19.06
CA ARG A 94 -10.16 -13.00 -19.95
C ARG A 94 -11.13 -12.88 -21.13
N ILE A 95 -10.62 -12.39 -22.25
CA ILE A 95 -11.20 -12.63 -23.56
C ILE A 95 -11.11 -14.16 -23.72
N ILE A 96 -12.14 -14.87 -23.25
CA ILE A 96 -12.44 -16.24 -23.69
C ILE A 96 -13.64 -16.05 -24.60
N HIS A 97 -13.38 -15.53 -25.78
CA HIS A 97 -14.20 -15.71 -26.97
C HIS A 97 -13.35 -15.25 -28.14
N LEU A 98 -13.23 -16.12 -29.15
CA LEU A 98 -12.47 -16.00 -30.40
C LEU A 98 -11.00 -16.42 -30.30
N LEU A 99 -10.73 -17.73 -30.28
CA LEU A 99 -10.59 -18.57 -31.48
C LEU A 99 -10.69 -20.04 -31.07
#